data_AF-A0A2N2F6R7-F1
#
_entry.id   AF-A0A2N2F6R7-F1
#
_cell.length_a   1.000
_cell.length_b   1.000
_cell.length_c   1.000
_cell.angle_alpha   90.00
_cell.angle_beta   90.00
_cell.angle_gamma   90.00
#
_symmetry.space_group_name_H-M   'P 1'
#
loop_
_entity.id
_entity.type
_entity.pdbx_description
1 polymer ?
#
loop_
_entity_poly.entity_id
_entity_poly.type
_entity_poly.pdbx_seq_one_letter_code
_entity_poly.pdbx_strand_id
1 'polypeptide(L)'
;MKVGRYLAGFVLVMGFLIAFGNRGLVDNYMMHERLAALKKANQDIARENKDLRKTIVLLRSKLPYVEMVARNELGMVKKGDLVYRFSQ
;
A
#
# COMPACT_ATOMS: atom_id res chain seq x y z
N MET A 1 39.98 -41.13 19.57
CA MET A 1 39.02 -40.00 19.66
C MET A 1 38.26 -39.81 18.34
N LYS A 2 37.32 -40.71 18.00
CA LYS A 2 36.51 -40.60 16.76
C LYS A 2 35.11 -40.03 17.04
N VAL A 3 34.56 -40.34 18.22
CA VAL A 3 33.20 -39.96 18.64
C VAL A 3 33.02 -38.44 18.75
N GLY A 4 33.99 -37.72 19.30
CA GLY A 4 33.93 -36.26 19.43
C GLY A 4 33.85 -35.52 18.09
N ARG A 5 34.44 -36.08 17.02
CA ARG A 5 34.40 -35.48 15.68
C ARG A 5 33.02 -35.61 15.03
N TYR A 6 32.33 -36.73 15.26
CA TYR A 6 30.95 -36.91 14.82
C TYR A 6 29.97 -36.05 15.63
N LEU A 7 30.21 -35.88 16.93
CA LEU A 7 29.40 -35.03 17.81
C LEU A 7 29.50 -33.56 17.40
N ALA A 8 30.72 -33.08 17.09
CA ALA A 8 30.92 -31.72 16.59
C ALA A 8 30.23 -31.49 15.24
N GLY A 9 30.31 -32.46 14.32
CA GLY A 9 29.58 -32.40 13.05
C GLY A 9 28.06 -32.36 13.22
N PHE A 10 27.53 -33.16 14.15
CA PHE A 10 26.09 -33.17 14.46
C PHE A 10 25.59 -31.84 15.03
N VAL A 11 26.35 -31.22 15.95
CA VAL A 11 26.03 -29.91 16.52
C VAL A 11 26.07 -28.82 15.44
N LEU A 12 27.04 -28.87 14.53
CA LEU A 12 27.12 -27.93 13.40
C LEU A 12 25.91 -28.05 12.47
N VAL A 13 25.51 -29.28 12.12
CA VAL A 13 24.34 -29.52 11.26
C VAL A 13 23.05 -29.10 11.95
N MET A 14 22.91 -29.36 13.26
CA MET A 14 21.77 -28.89 14.04
C MET A 14 21.73 -27.37 14.15
N GLY A 15 22.86 -26.71 14.39
CA GLY A 15 22.95 -25.25 14.40
C GLY A 15 22.55 -24.65 13.05
N PHE A 16 23.00 -25.25 11.95
CA PHE A 16 22.63 -24.83 10.60
C PHE A 16 21.14 -25.04 10.31
N LEU A 17 20.58 -26.18 10.71
CA LEU A 17 19.15 -26.48 10.59
C LEU A 17 18.27 -25.58 11.49
N ILE A 18 18.75 -25.10 12.62
CA ILE A 18 18.00 -24.14 13.44
C ILE A 18 18.09 -22.74 12.84
N ALA A 19 19.24 -22.37 12.27
CA ALA A 19 19.43 -21.08 11.61
C ALA A 19 18.69 -20.97 10.26
N PHE A 20 18.64 -22.06 9.49
CA PHE A 20 18.05 -22.13 8.14
C PHE A 20 16.77 -22.97 8.03
N GLY A 21 16.36 -23.68 9.08
CA GLY A 21 15.13 -24.47 9.08
C GLY A 21 13.89 -23.60 9.17
N ASN A 22 12.78 -24.11 8.62
CA ASN A 22 11.46 -23.48 8.52
C ASN A 22 11.11 -22.63 9.76
N ARG A 23 11.15 -21.29 9.66
CA ARG A 23 11.15 -20.24 10.74
C ARG A 23 12.50 -19.76 11.31
N GLY A 24 13.61 -19.94 10.60
CA GLY A 24 14.91 -19.39 10.96
C GLY A 24 14.96 -17.86 10.89
N LEU A 25 16.10 -17.27 11.30
CA LEU A 25 16.29 -15.81 11.38
C LEU A 25 16.03 -15.07 10.06
N VAL A 26 16.31 -15.73 8.92
CA VAL A 26 16.10 -15.18 7.58
C VAL A 26 14.62 -14.99 7.26
N ASP A 27 13.77 -15.95 7.65
CA ASP A 27 12.32 -15.86 7.46
C ASP A 27 11.73 -14.72 8.29
N ASN A 28 12.24 -14.51 9.50
CA ASN A 28 11.81 -13.43 10.37
C ASN A 28 12.17 -12.06 9.77
N TYR A 29 13.37 -11.94 9.20
CA TYR A 29 13.79 -10.72 8.50
C TYR A 29 12.92 -10.43 7.28
N MET A 30 12.67 -11.45 6.43
CA MET A 30 11.80 -11.30 5.26
C MET A 30 10.35 -11.00 5.65
N MET A 31 9.86 -11.57 6.76
CA MET A 31 8.54 -11.24 7.31
C MET A 31 8.46 -9.81 7.82
N HIS A 32 9.50 -9.30 8.47
CA HIS A 32 9.56 -7.90 8.90
C HIS A 32 9.50 -6.93 7.72
N GLU A 33 10.21 -7.24 6.63
CA GLU A 33 10.17 -6.42 5.42
C GLU A 33 8.78 -6.44 4.76
N ARG A 34 8.16 -7.62 4.66
CA ARG A 34 6.77 -7.74 4.17
C ARG A 34 5.77 -7.00 5.06
N LEU A 35 5.93 -7.08 6.38
CA LEU A 35 5.09 -6.35 7.34
C LEU A 35 5.26 -4.83 7.17
N ALA A 36 6.48 -4.35 6.97
CA ALA A 36 6.75 -2.93 6.73
C ALA A 36 6.10 -2.46 5.42
N ALA A 37 6.23 -3.24 4.34
CA ALA A 37 5.58 -2.95 3.06
C ALA A 37 4.04 -2.93 3.18
N LEU A 38 3.45 -3.92 3.84
CA LEU A 38 2.00 -3.97 4.08
C LEU A 38 1.52 -2.79 4.93
N LYS A 39 2.28 -2.41 5.97
CA LYS A 39 1.94 -1.29 6.83
C LYS A 39 1.96 0.03 6.05
N LYS A 40 2.93 0.21 5.16
CA LYS A 40 3.00 1.37 4.27
C LYS A 40 1.80 1.41 3.32
N ALA A 41 1.50 0.30 2.64
CA ALA A 41 0.34 0.20 1.76
C ALA A 41 -0.98 0.51 2.50
N ASN A 42 -1.16 -0.03 3.71
CA ASN A 42 -2.32 0.27 4.54
C ASN A 42 -2.42 1.75 4.92
N GLN A 43 -1.30 2.41 5.20
CA GLN A 43 -1.27 3.84 5.49
C GLN A 43 -1.66 4.68 4.28
N ASP A 44 -1.19 4.31 3.09
CA ASP A 44 -1.51 5.00 1.84
C ASP A 44 -3.01 4.85 1.50
N ILE A 45 -3.55 3.63 1.59
CA ILE A 45 -4.98 3.36 1.41
C ILE A 45 -5.83 4.10 2.45
N ALA A 46 -5.38 4.19 3.71
CA ALA A 46 -6.10 4.94 4.74
C ALA A 46 -6.13 6.45 4.45
N ARG A 47 -5.06 7.01 3.90
CA ARG A 47 -5.01 8.42 3.47
C ARG A 47 -5.98 8.66 2.30
N GLU A 48 -5.92 7.82 1.28
CA GLU A 48 -6.80 7.92 0.12
C GLU A 48 -8.28 7.81 0.53
N ASN A 49 -8.62 6.84 1.38
CA ASN A 49 -9.97 6.72 1.93
C ASN A 49 -10.42 7.97 2.71
N LYS A 50 -9.52 8.62 3.45
CA LYS A 50 -9.85 9.85 4.18
C LYS A 50 -10.17 10.99 3.23
N ASP A 51 -9.41 11.13 2.15
CA ASP A 51 -9.62 12.19 1.17
C ASP A 51 -10.87 11.93 0.32
N LEU A 52 -11.09 10.69 -0.12
CA LEU A 52 -12.34 10.29 -0.77
C LEU A 52 -13.57 10.58 0.11
N ARG A 53 -13.51 10.27 1.40
CA ARG A 53 -14.60 10.58 2.34
C ARG A 53 -14.87 12.08 2.42
N LYS A 54 -13.84 12.93 2.43
CA LYS A 54 -14.03 14.39 2.40
C LYS A 54 -14.70 14.82 1.11
N THR A 55 -14.24 14.30 -0.04
CA THR A 55 -14.83 14.61 -1.35
C THR A 55 -16.30 14.22 -1.41
N ILE A 56 -16.67 13.04 -0.90
CA ILE A 56 -18.07 12.60 -0.80
C ILE A 56 -18.91 13.58 0.04
N VAL A 57 -18.40 14.00 1.20
CA VAL A 57 -19.10 14.98 2.05
C VAL A 57 -19.24 16.32 1.34
N LEU A 58 -18.20 16.79 0.66
CA LEU A 58 -18.23 18.06 -0.09
C LEU A 58 -19.23 18.01 -1.25
N LEU A 59 -19.23 16.92 -2.03
CA LEU A 59 -20.20 16.67 -3.10
C LEU A 59 -21.64 16.62 -2.57
N ARG A 60 -21.87 16.00 -1.41
CA ARG A 60 -23.23 15.87 -0.86
C ARG A 60 -23.75 17.17 -0.23
N SER A 61 -22.88 17.95 0.39
CA SER A 61 -23.28 19.10 1.22
C SER A 61 -23.13 20.46 0.54
N LYS A 62 -22.31 20.58 -0.51
CA LYS A 62 -22.00 21.88 -1.13
C LYS A 62 -22.26 21.87 -2.64
N LEU A 63 -23.37 22.48 -3.03
CA LEU A 63 -23.74 22.72 -4.43
C LEU A 63 -22.63 23.42 -5.27
N PRO A 64 -21.90 24.44 -4.73
CA PRO A 64 -20.82 25.08 -5.49
C PRO A 64 -19.65 24.14 -5.82
N TYR A 65 -19.38 23.17 -4.94
CA TYR A 65 -18.31 22.18 -5.17
C TYR A 65 -18.73 21.18 -6.26
N VAL A 66 -20.01 20.79 -6.29
CA VAL A 66 -20.58 19.95 -7.36
C VAL A 66 -20.50 20.66 -8.71
N GLU A 67 -20.85 21.95 -8.77
CA GLU A 67 -20.76 22.72 -10.02
C GLU A 67 -19.31 22.84 -10.52
N MET A 68 -18.34 23.06 -9.63
CA MET A 68 -16.92 23.08 -9.97
C MET A 68 -16.47 21.74 -10.57
N VAL A 69 -16.81 20.61 -9.94
CA VAL A 69 -16.47 19.27 -10.44
C VAL A 69 -17.15 19.00 -11.78
N ALA A 70 -18.43 19.34 -11.92
CA ALA A 70 -19.18 19.18 -13.16
C ALA A 70 -18.54 19.97 -14.32
N ARG A 71 -18.08 21.21 -14.08
CA ARG A 71 -17.44 22.04 -15.09
C ARG A 71 -16.01 21.59 -15.42
N ASN A 72 -15.20 21.30 -14.41
CA ASN A 72 -13.77 21.02 -14.59
C ASN A 72 -13.48 19.57 -14.99
N GLU A 73 -14.12 18.60 -14.33
CA GLU A 73 -13.82 17.18 -14.54
C GLU A 73 -14.73 16.55 -15.59
N LEU A 74 -16.00 16.96 -15.63
CA LEU A 74 -17.00 16.38 -16.54
C LEU A 74 -17.27 17.24 -17.79
N GLY A 75 -16.72 18.45 -17.86
CA GLY A 75 -16.94 19.38 -18.98
C GLY A 75 -18.40 19.82 -19.16
N MET A 76 -19.21 19.69 -18.11
CA MET A 76 -20.62 20.08 -18.13
C MET A 76 -20.75 21.60 -18.09
N VAL A 77 -21.71 22.11 -18.86
CA VAL A 77 -22.00 23.54 -18.97
C VAL A 77 -23.47 23.80 -18.70
N LYS A 78 -23.78 24.95 -18.11
CA LYS A 78 -25.15 25.37 -17.82
C LYS A 78 -25.81 25.91 -19.09
N LYS A 79 -27.15 25.82 -19.17
CA LYS A 79 -27.90 26.51 -20.23
C LYS A 79 -27.61 28.01 -20.19
N GLY A 80 -27.10 28.56 -21.28
CA GLY A 80 -26.70 29.96 -21.42
C GLY A 80 -25.18 30.20 -21.39
N ASP A 81 -24.37 29.17 -21.13
CA ASP A 81 -22.91 29.31 -21.15
C ASP A 81 -22.37 29.37 -22.59
N LEU A 82 -21.42 30.28 -22.84
CA LEU A 82 -20.68 30.39 -24.10
C LEU A 82 -19.54 29.38 -24.13
N VAL A 83 -19.67 28.35 -24.98
CA VAL A 83 -18.63 27.33 -25.16
C VAL A 83 -17.75 27.70 -26.35
N TYR A 84 -16.51 28.09 -26.07
CA TYR A 84 -15.49 28.28 -27.10
C TYR A 84 -14.91 26.92 -27.50
N ARG A 85 -15.23 26.46 -28.72
CA ARG A 85 -14.52 25.35 -29.35
C ARG A 85 -13.51 25.92 -30.33
N PHE A 86 -12.23 25.78 -30.01
CA PHE A 86 -11.18 26.04 -30.99
C PHE A 86 -11.16 24.87 -31.96
N SER A 87 -11.55 25.10 -33.21
CA SER A 87 -11.28 24.16 -34.30
C SER A 87 -9.77 24.15 -34.48
N GLN A 88 -9.15 22.98 -34.29
CA GLN A 88 -7.83 22.73 -34.86
C GLN A 88 -7.97 22.53 -36.37
#